data_AF-A0A1G2EZX6-F1
#
_entry.id   AF-A0A1G2EZX6-F1
#
_cell.length_a   1.000
_cell.length_b   1.000
_cell.length_c   1.000
_cell.angle_alpha   90.00
_cell.angle_beta   90.00
_cell.angle_gamma   90.00
#
_symmetry.space_group_name_H-M   'P 1'
#
loop_
_entity.id
_entity.type
_entity.pdbx_description
1 polymer ?
#
loop_
_entity_poly.entity_id
_entity_poly.type
_entity_poly.pdbx_seq_one_letter_code
_entity_poly.pdbx_strand_id
1 'polypeptide(L)'
;MTQNRIDAGILRGAIERSWCKDTCNEPNKWSKENPAGGQCVPTALVVQDFFGGKIIRLDLSKSANPRIAGVRSHYFNEIGGKRIDFSASQFSQDYFEVQQLLQNSGNVSERSREELFKSENVKARYLMLRLAVARDLSGCNPLFKNAVYRRCLLQAFQSDCEKSKFGCVARRKGREVAAGFNHKLDCFKDWCEPECIRKKITSRTESMIGCCAHAEEVALVSVRDQNIHPAECDFYVAGISENGLVLVKAEPVHSCIRCSTQFLMHHAQRIHVPCDGKWARVLIRDAVRSAKKYALGEKKV
;
A
#
# COMPACT_ATOMS: atom_id res chain seq x y z
N MET A 1 3.23 3.99 -21.38
CA MET A 1 4.06 2.82 -21.08
C MET A 1 3.24 1.89 -20.21
N THR A 2 2.72 0.81 -20.78
CA THR A 2 2.02 -0.26 -20.07
C THR A 2 3.00 -0.91 -19.10
N GLN A 3 3.02 -0.44 -17.86
CA GLN A 3 3.82 -1.04 -16.82
C GLN A 3 3.21 -2.43 -16.57
N ASN A 4 3.98 -3.49 -16.90
CA ASN A 4 3.55 -4.88 -16.78
C ASN A 4 2.84 -5.08 -15.43
N ARG A 5 1.52 -5.29 -15.47
CA ARG A 5 0.77 -5.72 -14.30
C ARG A 5 1.34 -7.08 -13.90
N ILE A 6 1.55 -7.27 -12.59
CA ILE A 6 2.02 -8.54 -12.07
C ILE A 6 1.05 -9.65 -12.49
N ASP A 7 1.59 -10.82 -12.85
CA ASP A 7 0.77 -11.99 -13.11
C ASP A 7 0.03 -12.43 -11.83
N ALA A 8 -1.23 -12.86 -11.98
CA ALA A 8 -2.07 -13.27 -10.86
C ALA A 8 -1.52 -14.51 -10.14
N GLY A 9 -0.90 -15.44 -10.87
CA GLY A 9 -0.24 -16.62 -10.30
C GLY A 9 1.01 -16.25 -9.51
N ILE A 10 1.83 -15.31 -9.99
CA ILE A 10 2.98 -14.79 -9.25
C ILE A 10 2.52 -14.13 -7.94
N LEU A 11 1.51 -13.26 -8.00
CA LEU A 11 0.97 -12.61 -6.80
C LEU A 11 0.38 -13.63 -5.81
N ARG A 12 -0.39 -14.60 -6.32
CA ARG A 12 -0.96 -15.68 -5.50
C ARG A 12 0.14 -16.44 -4.76
N GLY A 13 1.19 -16.87 -5.46
CA GLY A 13 2.30 -17.60 -4.84
C GLY A 13 3.04 -16.76 -3.78
N ALA A 14 3.21 -15.45 -4.02
CA ALA A 14 3.81 -14.56 -3.04
C ALA A 14 2.95 -14.38 -1.78
N ILE A 15 1.62 -14.30 -1.94
CA ILE A 15 0.66 -14.26 -0.83
C ILE A 15 0.70 -15.56 -0.04
N GLU A 16 0.60 -16.71 -0.70
CA GLU A 16 0.59 -18.03 -0.06
C GLU A 16 1.87 -18.28 0.76
N ARG A 17 3.05 -17.89 0.23
CA ARG A 17 4.33 -17.95 0.98
C ARG A 17 4.42 -16.96 2.14
N SER A 18 3.63 -15.89 2.10
CA SER A 18 3.65 -14.82 3.10
C SER A 18 2.67 -15.03 4.25
N TRP A 19 1.76 -16.00 4.14
CA TRP A 19 0.84 -16.32 5.22
C TRP A 19 1.56 -16.91 6.43
N CYS A 20 1.23 -16.38 7.60
CA CYS A 20 1.65 -16.94 8.87
C CYS A 20 0.57 -16.76 9.92
N LYS A 21 0.84 -17.27 11.13
CA LYS A 21 -0.04 -17.14 12.29
C LYS A 21 -0.38 -15.68 12.60
N ASP A 22 0.56 -14.75 12.42
CA ASP A 22 0.37 -13.33 12.73
C ASP A 22 -0.52 -12.60 11.72
N THR A 23 -0.63 -13.10 10.48
CA THR A 23 -1.51 -12.50 9.46
C THR A 23 -2.96 -13.03 9.54
N CYS A 24 -3.22 -14.04 10.37
CA CYS A 24 -4.51 -14.70 10.51
C CYS A 24 -5.43 -14.01 11.55
N ASN A 25 -6.75 -13.97 11.28
CA ASN A 25 -7.74 -13.38 12.19
C ASN A 25 -7.83 -14.09 13.54
N GLU A 26 -7.67 -15.41 13.54
CA GLU A 26 -7.73 -16.24 14.73
C GLU A 26 -6.59 -17.25 14.65
N PRO A 27 -5.53 -17.11 15.46
CA PRO A 27 -4.31 -17.90 15.32
C PRO A 27 -4.47 -19.43 15.40
N ASN A 28 -5.60 -19.91 15.94
CA ASN A 28 -5.99 -21.32 15.99
C ASN A 28 -6.59 -21.83 14.66
N LYS A 29 -7.05 -20.96 13.75
CA LYS A 29 -7.52 -21.32 12.41
C LYS A 29 -6.37 -21.57 11.44
N TRP A 30 -5.16 -21.12 11.76
CA TRP A 30 -3.96 -21.30 10.94
C TRP A 30 -3.18 -22.54 11.38
N SER A 31 -2.82 -23.40 10.43
CA SER A 31 -1.86 -24.48 10.63
C SER A 31 -0.96 -24.66 9.40
N LYS A 32 0.06 -25.52 9.48
CA LYS A 32 0.90 -25.83 8.30
C LYS A 32 0.11 -26.58 7.23
N GLU A 33 -0.88 -27.35 7.64
CA GLU A 33 -1.77 -28.15 6.81
C GLU A 33 -2.90 -27.28 6.20
N ASN A 34 -3.28 -26.18 6.88
CA ASN A 34 -4.23 -25.19 6.37
C ASN A 34 -3.71 -23.75 6.57
N PRO A 35 -2.74 -23.29 5.75
CA PRO A 35 -2.15 -21.96 5.88
C PRO A 35 -3.09 -20.83 5.45
N ALA A 36 -4.15 -21.14 4.69
CA ALA A 36 -5.16 -20.18 4.23
C ALA A 36 -6.21 -19.85 5.31
N GLY A 37 -6.32 -20.67 6.36
CA GLY A 37 -7.28 -20.49 7.44
C GLY A 37 -7.19 -19.10 8.07
N GLY A 38 -8.28 -18.35 8.01
CA GLY A 38 -8.39 -17.00 8.58
C GLY A 38 -7.60 -15.90 7.85
N GLN A 39 -7.12 -16.17 6.62
CA GLN A 39 -6.37 -15.21 5.79
C GLN A 39 -7.24 -14.43 4.81
N CYS A 40 -8.54 -14.70 4.72
CA CYS A 40 -9.42 -14.18 3.66
C CYS A 40 -9.44 -12.64 3.55
N VAL A 41 -9.66 -11.95 4.67
CA VAL A 41 -9.72 -10.47 4.70
C VAL A 41 -8.40 -9.80 4.27
N PRO A 42 -7.24 -10.06 4.91
CA PRO A 42 -6.00 -9.41 4.49
C PRO A 42 -5.58 -9.83 3.08
N THR A 43 -5.88 -11.06 2.66
CA THR A 43 -5.63 -11.51 1.28
C THR A 43 -6.44 -10.69 0.28
N ALA A 44 -7.75 -10.51 0.50
CA ALA A 44 -8.60 -9.73 -0.39
C ALA A 44 -8.17 -8.26 -0.49
N LEU A 45 -7.69 -7.68 0.62
CA LEU A 45 -7.16 -6.32 0.66
C LEU A 45 -5.84 -6.17 -0.11
N VAL A 46 -4.95 -7.16 0.00
CA VAL A 46 -3.69 -7.20 -0.77
C VAL A 46 -3.98 -7.38 -2.25
N VAL A 47 -4.85 -8.32 -2.64
CA VAL A 47 -5.25 -8.50 -4.05
C VAL A 47 -5.82 -7.21 -4.64
N GLN A 48 -6.64 -6.49 -3.87
CA GLN A 48 -7.20 -5.20 -4.30
C GLN A 48 -6.13 -4.11 -4.49
N ASP A 49 -4.98 -4.16 -3.80
CA ASP A 49 -3.86 -3.22 -4.06
C ASP A 49 -3.22 -3.39 -5.44
N PHE A 50 -3.27 -4.60 -6.01
CA PHE A 50 -2.62 -4.92 -7.28
C PHE A 50 -3.57 -4.85 -8.48
N PHE A 51 -4.84 -5.23 -8.27
CA PHE A 51 -5.80 -5.38 -9.35
C PHE A 51 -7.04 -4.50 -9.22
N GLY A 52 -7.18 -3.77 -8.11
CA GLY A 52 -8.41 -3.04 -7.79
C GLY A 52 -9.58 -3.98 -7.60
N GLY A 53 -10.75 -3.60 -8.10
CA GLY A 53 -11.98 -4.39 -7.99
C GLY A 53 -12.66 -4.28 -6.63
N LYS A 54 -13.74 -5.04 -6.48
CA LYS A 54 -14.61 -5.05 -5.30
C LYS A 54 -14.16 -6.10 -4.31
N ILE A 55 -14.36 -5.86 -3.02
CA ILE A 55 -14.24 -6.89 -1.98
C ILE A 55 -15.65 -7.41 -1.69
N ILE A 56 -15.82 -8.72 -1.80
CA ILE A 56 -17.09 -9.40 -1.60
C ILE A 56 -17.03 -10.18 -0.30
N ARG A 57 -18.04 -10.01 0.55
CA ARG A 57 -18.28 -10.82 1.75
C ARG A 57 -19.37 -11.85 1.44
N LEU A 58 -19.04 -13.11 1.68
CA LEU A 58 -19.97 -14.23 1.76
C LEU A 58 -20.30 -14.53 3.22
N ASP A 59 -21.57 -14.52 3.56
CA ASP A 59 -22.05 -14.99 4.86
C ASP A 59 -22.10 -16.52 4.89
N LEU A 60 -21.40 -17.10 5.86
CA LEU A 60 -21.32 -18.55 6.06
C LEU A 60 -22.10 -19.02 7.28
N SER A 61 -22.64 -18.09 8.09
CA SER A 61 -23.23 -18.39 9.40
C SER A 61 -24.48 -19.30 9.33
N LYS A 62 -25.14 -19.37 8.17
CA LYS A 62 -26.34 -20.19 7.93
C LYS A 62 -26.03 -21.55 7.27
N SER A 63 -24.75 -21.90 7.13
CA SER A 63 -24.36 -23.23 6.63
C SER A 63 -24.88 -24.33 7.56
N ALA A 64 -25.34 -25.44 6.97
CA ALA A 64 -25.74 -26.61 7.73
C ALA A 64 -24.52 -27.37 8.30
N ASN A 65 -23.35 -27.20 7.71
CA ASN A 65 -22.09 -27.75 8.20
C ASN A 65 -21.49 -26.87 9.29
N PRO A 66 -21.38 -27.38 10.54
CA PRO A 66 -20.85 -26.60 11.66
C PRO A 66 -19.43 -26.07 11.45
N ARG A 67 -18.60 -26.76 10.65
CA ARG A 67 -17.23 -26.30 10.34
C ARG A 67 -17.25 -25.03 9.52
N ILE A 68 -18.13 -24.95 8.52
CA ILE A 68 -18.30 -23.76 7.67
C ILE A 68 -19.01 -22.65 8.45
N ALA A 69 -20.09 -22.97 9.17
CA ALA A 69 -20.81 -22.01 9.99
C ALA A 69 -19.91 -21.33 11.04
N GLY A 70 -18.98 -22.09 11.64
CA GLY A 70 -17.98 -21.57 12.58
C GLY A 70 -16.99 -20.55 12.00
N VAL A 71 -16.82 -20.49 10.67
CA VAL A 71 -16.02 -19.44 10.01
C VAL A 71 -16.76 -18.10 9.96
N ARG A 72 -18.10 -18.13 10.01
CA ARG A 72 -19.05 -16.99 9.98
C ARG A 72 -19.08 -16.21 8.66
N SER A 73 -17.93 -15.87 8.08
CA SER A 73 -17.88 -15.16 6.80
C SER A 73 -16.57 -15.36 6.06
N HIS A 74 -16.65 -15.29 4.74
CA HIS A 74 -15.53 -15.36 3.82
C HIS A 74 -15.42 -14.10 2.95
N TYR A 75 -14.20 -13.75 2.56
CA TYR A 75 -13.90 -12.54 1.78
C TYR A 75 -13.03 -12.87 0.58
N PHE A 76 -13.40 -12.34 -0.58
CA PHE A 76 -12.68 -12.50 -1.83
C PHE A 76 -12.90 -11.28 -2.73
N ASN A 77 -12.29 -11.25 -3.92
CA ASN A 77 -12.40 -10.12 -4.83
C ASN A 77 -13.29 -10.44 -6.04
N GLU A 78 -13.94 -9.40 -6.56
CA GLU A 78 -14.53 -9.41 -7.91
C GLU A 78 -13.80 -8.36 -8.76
N ILE A 79 -13.13 -8.82 -9.82
CA ILE A 79 -12.29 -7.99 -10.69
C ILE A 79 -12.76 -8.21 -12.13
N GLY A 80 -13.30 -7.16 -12.76
CA GLY A 80 -13.85 -7.25 -14.12
C GLY A 80 -14.96 -8.31 -14.25
N GLY A 81 -15.82 -8.43 -13.24
CA GLY A 81 -16.89 -9.44 -13.18
C GLY A 81 -16.42 -10.87 -12.91
N LYS A 82 -15.13 -11.09 -12.66
CA LYS A 82 -14.59 -12.42 -12.33
C LYS A 82 -14.25 -12.52 -10.85
N ARG A 83 -14.64 -13.64 -10.24
CA ARG A 83 -14.26 -13.99 -8.86
C ARG A 83 -12.78 -14.35 -8.79
N ILE A 84 -12.04 -13.68 -7.91
CA ILE A 84 -10.66 -13.99 -7.56
C ILE A 84 -10.61 -14.27 -6.05
N ASP A 85 -10.35 -15.53 -5.70
CA ASP A 85 -10.26 -15.98 -4.31
C ASP A 85 -8.98 -16.79 -4.10
N PHE A 86 -7.93 -16.10 -3.66
CA PHE A 86 -6.65 -16.74 -3.37
C PHE A 86 -6.65 -17.49 -2.02
N SER A 87 -7.67 -17.31 -1.20
CA SER A 87 -7.83 -17.98 0.10
C SER A 87 -8.85 -19.12 0.08
N ALA A 88 -9.33 -19.52 -1.11
CA ALA A 88 -10.36 -20.54 -1.28
C ALA A 88 -9.97 -21.90 -0.67
N SER A 89 -8.66 -22.20 -0.67
CA SER A 89 -8.10 -23.44 -0.12
C SER A 89 -8.33 -23.60 1.39
N GLN A 90 -8.74 -22.55 2.12
CA GLN A 90 -9.10 -22.68 3.53
C GLN A 90 -10.24 -23.67 3.78
N PHE A 91 -11.09 -23.90 2.77
CA PHE A 91 -12.22 -24.81 2.85
C PHE A 91 -11.90 -26.20 2.33
N SER A 92 -10.89 -26.38 1.46
CA SER A 92 -10.45 -27.68 0.94
C SER A 92 -11.61 -28.66 0.66
N GLN A 93 -11.86 -29.62 1.56
CA GLN A 93 -12.92 -30.63 1.45
C GLN A 93 -14.35 -30.05 1.50
N ASP A 94 -14.53 -28.92 2.17
CA ASP A 94 -15.80 -28.22 2.36
C ASP A 94 -16.10 -27.21 1.22
N TYR A 95 -15.25 -27.12 0.19
CA TYR A 95 -15.37 -26.10 -0.86
C TYR A 95 -16.68 -26.16 -1.65
N PHE A 96 -17.22 -27.36 -1.88
CA PHE A 96 -18.48 -27.55 -2.62
C PHE A 96 -19.66 -26.87 -1.91
N GLU A 97 -19.76 -26.99 -0.59
CA GLU A 97 -20.83 -26.36 0.17
C GLU A 97 -20.68 -24.83 0.20
N VAL A 98 -19.44 -24.31 0.26
CA VAL A 98 -19.19 -22.88 0.09
C VAL A 98 -19.65 -22.38 -1.29
N GLN A 99 -19.47 -23.18 -2.35
CA GLN A 99 -19.99 -22.84 -3.68
C GLN A 99 -21.52 -22.78 -3.72
N GLN A 100 -22.22 -23.65 -3.00
CA GLN A 100 -23.69 -23.61 -2.91
C GLN A 100 -24.18 -22.33 -2.22
N LEU A 101 -23.54 -21.94 -1.11
CA LEU A 101 -23.91 -20.71 -0.40
C LEU A 101 -23.71 -19.45 -1.24
N LEU A 102 -22.72 -19.46 -2.14
CA LEU A 102 -22.45 -18.38 -3.09
C LEU A 102 -23.53 -18.19 -4.16
N GLN A 103 -24.30 -19.24 -4.48
CA GLN A 103 -25.39 -19.14 -5.46
C GLN A 103 -26.59 -18.35 -4.91
N ASN A 104 -26.72 -18.28 -3.58
CA ASN A 104 -27.75 -17.48 -2.95
C ASN A 104 -27.26 -16.03 -2.75
N SER A 105 -27.79 -15.12 -3.56
CA SER A 105 -27.44 -13.69 -3.51
C SER A 105 -27.69 -13.05 -2.15
N GLY A 106 -28.63 -13.58 -1.34
CA GLY A 106 -28.89 -13.12 0.03
C GLY A 106 -27.73 -13.33 1.00
N ASN A 107 -26.74 -14.16 0.65
CA ASN A 107 -25.54 -14.38 1.44
C ASN A 107 -24.36 -13.50 1.00
N VAL A 108 -24.48 -12.78 -0.11
CA VAL A 108 -23.37 -12.05 -0.74
C VAL A 108 -23.56 -10.56 -0.58
N SER A 109 -22.51 -9.85 -0.19
CA SER A 109 -22.55 -8.39 -0.07
C SER A 109 -21.19 -7.76 -0.35
N GLU A 110 -21.17 -6.59 -0.97
CA GLU A 110 -19.94 -5.81 -1.15
C GLU A 110 -19.48 -5.20 0.18
N ARG A 111 -18.17 -5.05 0.36
CA ARG A 111 -17.56 -4.33 1.49
C ARG A 111 -16.50 -3.37 0.99
N SER A 112 -16.48 -2.16 1.53
CA SER A 112 -15.45 -1.20 1.18
C SER A 112 -14.17 -1.41 2.00
N ARG A 113 -13.04 -0.90 1.49
CA ARG A 113 -11.77 -0.92 2.23
C ARG A 113 -11.89 -0.07 3.49
N GLU A 114 -12.55 1.08 3.40
CA GLU A 114 -12.77 2.01 4.50
C GLU A 114 -13.54 1.34 5.65
N GLU A 115 -14.57 0.55 5.34
CA GLU A 115 -15.33 -0.22 6.33
C GLU A 115 -14.46 -1.26 7.03
N LEU A 116 -13.65 -2.00 6.28
CA LEU A 116 -12.76 -3.03 6.84
C LEU A 116 -11.65 -2.42 7.70
N PHE A 117 -11.12 -1.26 7.30
CA PHE A 117 -10.05 -0.56 8.01
C PHE A 117 -10.50 0.10 9.32
N LYS A 118 -11.81 0.15 9.63
CA LYS A 118 -12.30 0.52 10.97
C LYS A 118 -11.83 -0.45 12.06
N SER A 119 -11.51 -1.69 11.71
CA SER A 119 -10.93 -2.66 12.63
C SER A 119 -9.41 -2.56 12.61
N GLU A 120 -8.81 -2.12 13.73
CA GLU A 120 -7.35 -2.05 13.89
C GLU A 120 -6.68 -3.42 13.75
N ASN A 121 -7.38 -4.50 14.15
CA ASN A 121 -6.90 -5.86 13.95
C ASN A 121 -6.79 -6.22 12.45
N VAL A 122 -7.82 -5.90 11.67
CA VAL A 122 -7.81 -6.12 10.21
C VAL A 122 -6.68 -5.32 9.57
N LYS A 123 -6.55 -4.04 9.95
CA LYS A 123 -5.51 -3.15 9.44
C LYS A 123 -4.11 -3.68 9.76
N ALA A 124 -3.85 -4.11 10.99
CA ALA A 124 -2.57 -4.69 11.40
C ALA A 124 -2.21 -5.93 10.57
N ARG A 125 -3.16 -6.86 10.40
CA ARG A 125 -2.94 -8.09 9.61
C ARG A 125 -2.72 -7.81 8.13
N TYR A 126 -3.48 -6.88 7.56
CA TYR A 126 -3.24 -6.38 6.21
C TYR A 126 -1.83 -5.82 6.06
N LEU A 127 -1.41 -4.92 6.96
CA LEU A 127 -0.08 -4.30 6.90
C LEU A 127 1.05 -5.34 6.99
N MET A 128 0.90 -6.35 7.87
CA MET A 128 1.86 -7.45 7.99
C MET A 128 1.95 -8.29 6.72
N LEU A 129 0.80 -8.76 6.21
CA LEU A 129 0.76 -9.57 4.99
C LEU A 129 1.30 -8.77 3.79
N ARG A 130 0.88 -7.51 3.66
CA ARG A 130 1.25 -6.65 2.54
C ARG A 130 2.76 -6.36 2.51
N LEU A 131 3.38 -6.19 3.67
CA LEU A 131 4.82 -6.01 3.80
C LEU A 131 5.59 -7.30 3.47
N ALA A 132 5.10 -8.46 3.91
CA ALA A 132 5.68 -9.76 3.58
C ALA A 132 5.62 -10.04 2.08
N VAL A 133 4.48 -9.79 1.45
CA VAL A 133 4.30 -9.91 -0.02
C VAL A 133 5.22 -8.95 -0.77
N ALA A 134 5.33 -7.69 -0.31
CA ALA A 134 6.25 -6.74 -0.91
C ALA A 134 7.70 -7.24 -0.86
N ARG A 135 8.11 -7.85 0.26
CA ARG A 135 9.46 -8.42 0.42
C ARG A 135 9.70 -9.60 -0.52
N ASP A 136 8.75 -10.53 -0.58
CA ASP A 136 8.84 -11.72 -1.44
C ASP A 136 8.97 -11.32 -2.92
N LEU A 137 8.12 -10.40 -3.39
CA LEU A 137 8.13 -9.89 -4.76
C LEU A 137 9.35 -9.03 -5.11
N SER A 138 10.13 -8.58 -4.13
CA SER A 138 11.29 -7.69 -4.36
C SER A 138 12.62 -8.44 -4.51
N GLY A 139 12.62 -9.78 -4.62
CA GLY A 139 13.81 -10.55 -5.00
C GLY A 139 15.04 -10.29 -4.12
N CYS A 140 14.89 -10.38 -2.80
CA CYS A 140 15.96 -10.15 -1.81
C CYS A 140 16.48 -8.70 -1.70
N ASN A 141 15.70 -7.69 -2.09
CA ASN A 141 16.06 -6.28 -1.85
C ASN A 141 16.50 -6.03 -0.39
N PRO A 142 17.78 -5.65 -0.14
CA PRO A 142 18.34 -5.57 1.20
C PRO A 142 17.72 -4.45 2.05
N LEU A 143 17.04 -3.46 1.43
CA LEU A 143 16.30 -2.43 2.17
C LEU A 143 15.20 -2.99 3.05
N PHE A 144 14.65 -4.18 2.76
CA PHE A 144 13.69 -4.82 3.68
C PHE A 144 14.28 -5.17 5.04
N LYS A 145 15.62 -5.24 5.19
CA LYS A 145 16.30 -5.36 6.49
C LYS A 145 16.33 -4.04 7.27
N ASN A 146 16.19 -2.90 6.59
CA ASN A 146 16.18 -1.58 7.20
C ASN A 146 14.81 -1.22 7.80
N ALA A 147 14.79 -0.88 9.10
CA ALA A 147 13.55 -0.57 9.81
C ALA A 147 12.82 0.68 9.26
N VAL A 148 13.57 1.71 8.83
CA VAL A 148 12.99 2.94 8.28
C VAL A 148 12.32 2.66 6.94
N TYR A 149 12.91 1.81 6.10
CA TYR A 149 12.29 1.43 4.83
C TYR A 149 10.98 0.67 5.03
N ARG A 150 10.97 -0.34 5.93
CA ARG A 150 9.73 -1.02 6.30
C ARG A 150 8.70 -0.03 6.84
N ARG A 151 9.12 0.93 7.67
CA ARG A 151 8.25 1.96 8.21
C ARG A 151 7.65 2.85 7.11
N CYS A 152 8.44 3.33 6.15
CA CYS A 152 7.93 4.09 5.01
C CYS A 152 6.90 3.28 4.21
N LEU A 153 7.15 1.99 3.96
CA LEU A 153 6.18 1.14 3.26
C LEU A 153 4.89 0.93 4.05
N LEU A 154 4.98 0.71 5.36
CA LEU A 154 3.80 0.60 6.24
C LEU A 154 2.95 1.88 6.23
N GLN A 155 3.57 3.05 6.11
CA GLN A 155 2.86 4.31 5.89
C GLN A 155 2.23 4.33 4.50
N ALA A 156 2.99 4.00 3.45
CA ALA A 156 2.49 3.98 2.08
C ALA A 156 1.27 3.05 1.89
N PHE A 157 1.24 1.87 2.51
CA PHE A 157 0.11 0.93 2.41
C PHE A 157 -1.22 1.51 2.91
N GLN A 158 -1.18 2.54 3.76
CA GLN A 158 -2.39 3.21 4.27
C GLN A 158 -2.94 4.27 3.31
N SER A 159 -2.20 4.62 2.26
CA SER A 159 -2.63 5.59 1.26
C SER A 159 -3.85 5.12 0.47
N ASP A 160 -4.81 6.03 0.31
CA ASP A 160 -6.00 5.91 -0.55
C ASP A 160 -5.73 6.34 -2.01
N CYS A 161 -4.48 6.67 -2.35
CA CYS A 161 -4.11 7.08 -3.69
C CYS A 161 -4.02 5.88 -4.64
N GLU A 162 -4.73 5.97 -5.76
CA GLU A 162 -4.76 4.92 -6.78
C GLU A 162 -3.55 4.94 -7.71
N LYS A 163 -2.91 6.10 -7.90
CA LYS A 163 -1.80 6.24 -8.85
C LYS A 163 -0.47 5.81 -8.28
N SER A 164 -0.14 6.28 -7.07
CA SER A 164 1.10 5.92 -6.41
C SER A 164 0.98 6.18 -4.92
N LYS A 165 1.46 5.24 -4.13
CA LYS A 165 1.39 5.31 -2.67
C LYS A 165 2.79 5.58 -2.14
N PHE A 166 2.92 6.51 -1.21
CA PHE A 166 4.18 6.94 -0.63
C PHE A 166 4.02 7.06 0.88
N GLY A 167 5.10 6.74 1.59
CA GLY A 167 5.26 6.99 3.00
C GLY A 167 6.59 7.70 3.24
N CYS A 168 6.55 8.71 4.10
CA CYS A 168 7.70 9.49 4.50
C CYS A 168 7.89 9.37 6.01
N VAL A 169 9.13 9.18 6.44
CA VAL A 169 9.53 9.11 7.85
C VAL A 169 10.58 10.18 8.10
N ALA A 170 10.37 11.02 9.09
CA ALA A 170 11.35 12.00 9.56
C ALA A 170 12.09 11.47 10.78
N ARG A 171 13.41 11.67 10.80
CA ARG A 171 14.27 11.25 11.92
C ARG A 171 15.13 12.39 12.41
N ARG A 172 15.25 12.54 13.74
CA ARG A 172 16.18 13.47 14.41
C ARG A 172 17.10 12.66 15.31
N LYS A 173 18.41 12.87 15.19
CA LYS A 173 19.44 12.15 15.98
C LYS A 173 19.24 10.61 15.97
N GLY A 174 18.86 10.06 14.82
CA GLY A 174 18.64 8.62 14.64
C GLY A 174 17.34 8.06 15.23
N ARG A 175 16.39 8.88 15.71
CA ARG A 175 15.07 8.42 16.18
C ARG A 175 13.97 8.91 15.25
N GLU A 176 12.95 8.08 15.01
CA GLU A 176 11.72 8.52 14.33
C GLU A 176 11.04 9.59 15.19
N VAL A 177 10.68 10.72 14.58
CA VAL A 177 9.98 11.81 15.25
C VAL A 177 8.63 12.13 14.59
N ALA A 178 8.47 11.77 13.33
CA ALA A 178 7.24 11.95 12.59
C ALA A 178 7.18 10.99 11.40
N ALA A 179 5.97 10.73 10.93
CA ALA A 179 5.72 9.97 9.73
C ALA A 179 4.47 10.48 9.03
N GLY A 180 4.37 10.25 7.73
CA GLY A 180 3.21 10.63 6.93
C GLY A 180 3.08 9.74 5.71
N PHE A 181 1.87 9.70 5.15
CA PHE A 181 1.58 9.08 3.87
C PHE A 181 0.67 9.98 3.06
N ASN A 182 0.74 9.85 1.73
CA ASN A 182 -0.10 10.65 0.86
C ASN A 182 -1.56 10.19 0.94
N HIS A 183 -2.49 11.13 1.00
CA HIS A 183 -3.92 10.84 1.06
C HIS A 183 -4.73 11.93 0.35
N LYS A 184 -5.94 11.58 -0.12
CA LYS A 184 -6.89 12.55 -0.71
C LYS A 184 -7.30 13.58 0.36
N LEU A 185 -7.31 14.84 -0.02
CA LEU A 185 -7.79 15.92 0.83
C LEU A 185 -9.29 16.13 0.59
N ASP A 186 -10.06 16.29 1.66
CA ASP A 186 -11.52 16.42 1.58
C ASP A 186 -11.97 17.58 0.68
N CYS A 187 -11.25 18.70 0.72
CA CYS A 187 -11.54 19.88 -0.10
C CYS A 187 -11.26 19.71 -1.60
N PHE A 188 -10.63 18.60 -2.02
CA PHE A 188 -10.35 18.29 -3.43
C PHE A 188 -10.89 16.92 -3.84
N LYS A 189 -11.90 16.38 -3.12
CA LYS A 189 -12.49 15.08 -3.46
C LYS A 189 -13.08 15.03 -4.87
N ASP A 190 -13.67 16.13 -5.31
CA ASP A 190 -14.23 16.32 -6.64
C ASP A 190 -13.18 16.13 -7.77
N TRP A 191 -11.91 16.45 -7.52
CA TRP A 191 -10.81 16.21 -8.49
C TRP A 191 -10.39 14.74 -8.60
N CYS A 192 -10.95 13.90 -7.73
CA CYS A 192 -10.69 12.49 -7.61
C CYS A 192 -11.87 11.64 -8.17
N GLU A 193 -12.95 12.26 -8.67
CA GLU A 193 -14.18 11.62 -9.17
C GLU A 193 -14.55 12.07 -10.61
N PRO A 194 -15.13 11.19 -11.45
CA PRO A 194 -15.19 9.73 -11.30
C PRO A 194 -13.81 9.08 -11.50
N GLU A 195 -12.83 9.83 -11.99
CA GLU A 195 -11.45 9.42 -12.15
C GLU A 195 -10.51 10.53 -11.66
N CYS A 196 -9.48 10.15 -10.91
CA CYS A 196 -8.49 11.10 -10.41
C CYS A 196 -7.75 11.86 -11.53
N ILE A 197 -7.75 13.19 -11.44
CA ILE A 197 -7.04 14.10 -12.36
C ILE A 197 -5.55 13.71 -12.53
N ARG A 198 -4.92 13.18 -11.48
CA ARG A 198 -3.52 12.74 -11.51
C ARG A 198 -3.30 11.59 -12.50
N LYS A 199 -4.27 10.74 -12.80
CA LYS A 199 -4.12 9.64 -13.77
C LYS A 199 -3.86 10.14 -15.19
N LYS A 200 -4.36 11.34 -15.52
CA LYS A 200 -4.20 11.99 -16.83
C LYS A 200 -2.91 12.80 -16.96
N ILE A 201 -2.18 12.97 -15.86
CA ILE A 201 -0.96 13.77 -15.80
C ILE A 201 0.26 12.85 -15.83
N THR A 202 1.21 13.12 -16.72
CA THR A 202 2.50 12.41 -16.73
C THR A 202 3.24 12.62 -15.39
N SER A 203 3.77 11.55 -14.82
CA SER A 203 4.53 11.65 -13.56
C SER A 203 5.71 12.62 -13.72
N ARG A 204 5.98 13.41 -12.66
CA ARG A 204 7.08 14.40 -12.56
C ARG A 204 6.92 15.72 -13.33
N THR A 205 5.87 15.91 -14.14
CA THR A 205 5.69 17.16 -14.91
C THR A 205 4.90 18.21 -14.10
N GLU A 206 3.62 17.95 -13.86
CA GLU A 206 2.68 18.89 -13.21
C GLU A 206 2.51 18.55 -11.73
N SER A 207 3.54 18.74 -10.90
CA SER A 207 3.50 18.28 -9.49
C SER A 207 2.61 19.14 -8.58
N MET A 208 2.18 20.31 -9.02
CA MET A 208 1.32 21.23 -8.25
C MET A 208 -0.18 20.95 -8.43
N ILE A 209 -0.56 20.20 -9.47
CA ILE A 209 -1.96 19.88 -9.77
C ILE A 209 -2.30 18.51 -9.18
N GLY A 210 -3.22 18.45 -8.21
CA GLY A 210 -3.68 17.18 -7.62
C GLY A 210 -4.66 17.32 -6.43
N CYS A 211 -5.37 16.24 -6.12
CA CYS A 211 -6.32 16.15 -5.00
C CYS A 211 -5.71 15.71 -3.65
N CYS A 212 -4.39 15.50 -3.57
CA CYS A 212 -3.78 14.85 -2.41
C CYS A 212 -2.72 15.71 -1.72
N ALA A 213 -2.59 15.50 -0.41
CA ALA A 213 -1.37 15.82 0.32
C ALA A 213 -0.32 14.76 0.00
N HIS A 214 0.94 15.16 -0.18
CA HIS A 214 2.03 14.22 -0.39
C HIS A 214 2.59 13.71 0.94
N ALA A 215 3.18 12.52 0.95
CA ALA A 215 3.70 11.90 2.16
C ALA A 215 4.75 12.78 2.88
N GLU A 216 5.58 13.45 2.09
CA GLU A 216 6.60 14.38 2.53
C GLU A 216 6.00 15.65 3.18
N GLU A 217 4.91 16.17 2.62
CA GLU A 217 4.21 17.33 3.19
C GLU A 217 3.54 16.96 4.52
N VAL A 218 2.89 15.80 4.57
CA VAL A 218 2.28 15.29 5.81
C VAL A 218 3.34 15.06 6.89
N ALA A 219 4.50 14.50 6.53
CA ALA A 219 5.61 14.34 7.46
C ALA A 219 6.17 15.69 7.93
N LEU A 220 6.27 16.71 7.05
CA LEU A 220 6.68 18.06 7.43
C LEU A 220 5.71 18.71 8.43
N VAL A 221 4.41 18.61 8.18
CA VAL A 221 3.37 19.09 9.09
C VAL A 221 3.51 18.39 10.44
N SER A 222 3.65 17.07 10.45
CA SER A 222 3.83 16.29 11.68
C SER A 222 5.10 16.67 12.45
N VAL A 223 6.23 16.94 11.77
CA VAL A 223 7.47 17.45 12.40
C VAL A 223 7.22 18.79 13.10
N ARG A 224 6.54 19.71 12.41
CA ARG A 224 6.20 21.03 12.96
C ARG A 224 5.27 20.90 14.18
N ASP A 225 4.27 20.05 14.11
CA ASP A 225 3.30 19.85 15.21
C ASP A 225 3.96 19.23 16.45
N GLN A 226 5.11 18.57 16.30
CA GLN A 226 5.98 18.11 17.38
C GLN A 226 6.93 19.21 17.92
N ASN A 227 6.80 20.46 17.47
CA ASN A 227 7.69 21.58 17.77
C ASN A 227 9.17 21.30 17.43
N ILE A 228 9.42 20.53 16.37
CA ILE A 228 10.77 20.22 15.88
C ILE A 228 11.03 21.05 14.62
N HIS A 229 12.20 21.68 14.53
CA HIS A 229 12.59 22.39 13.32
C HIS A 229 12.99 21.39 12.21
N PRO A 230 12.41 21.43 10.99
CA PRO A 230 12.72 20.47 9.92
C PRO A 230 14.19 20.41 9.49
N ALA A 231 14.95 21.50 9.64
CA ALA A 231 16.41 21.55 9.46
C ALA A 231 17.19 20.54 10.34
N GLU A 232 16.61 20.09 11.45
CA GLU A 232 17.21 19.11 12.35
C GLU A 232 16.89 17.65 11.99
N CYS A 233 16.12 17.45 10.91
CA CYS A 233 15.60 16.15 10.53
C CYS A 233 16.20 15.64 9.21
N ASP A 234 16.43 14.33 9.16
CA ASP A 234 16.61 13.58 7.93
C ASP A 234 15.26 12.96 7.52
N PHE A 235 14.85 13.16 6.27
CA PHE A 235 13.61 12.60 5.74
C PHE A 235 13.88 11.38 4.88
N TYR A 236 13.02 10.36 4.96
CA TYR A 236 13.13 9.11 4.22
C TYR A 236 11.81 8.83 3.54
N VAL A 237 11.80 8.71 2.20
CA VAL A 237 10.56 8.46 1.45
C VAL A 237 10.69 7.17 0.64
N ALA A 238 9.72 6.28 0.78
CA ALA A 238 9.59 5.10 -0.08
C ALA A 238 8.15 5.02 -0.61
N GLY A 239 7.97 4.33 -1.72
CA GLY A 239 6.66 4.24 -2.33
C GLY A 239 6.41 2.95 -3.10
N ILE A 240 5.21 2.89 -3.65
CA ILE A 240 4.62 1.76 -4.35
C ILE A 240 4.01 2.34 -5.62
N SER A 241 4.30 1.70 -6.76
CA SER A 241 3.72 2.07 -8.05
C SER A 241 2.25 1.65 -8.13
N GLU A 242 1.59 2.13 -9.17
CA GLU A 242 0.21 1.77 -9.52
C GLU A 242 0.00 0.25 -9.68
N ASN A 243 1.04 -0.49 -10.06
CA ASN A 243 1.00 -1.95 -10.19
C ASN A 243 1.22 -2.70 -8.87
N GLY A 244 1.25 -2.01 -7.72
CA GLY A 244 1.44 -2.61 -6.40
C GLY A 244 2.87 -3.02 -6.05
N LEU A 245 3.85 -2.84 -6.94
CA LEU A 245 5.26 -3.14 -6.63
C LEU A 245 5.95 -1.98 -5.92
N VAL A 246 6.97 -2.28 -5.11
CA VAL A 246 7.77 -1.22 -4.48
C VAL A 246 8.55 -0.44 -5.53
N LEU A 247 8.58 0.88 -5.37
CA LEU A 247 9.35 1.77 -6.24
C LEU A 247 10.82 1.71 -5.84
N VAL A 248 11.66 1.19 -6.73
CA VAL A 248 13.11 1.31 -6.68
C VAL A 248 13.55 2.12 -7.89
N LYS A 249 14.29 3.21 -7.64
CA LYS A 249 14.80 4.06 -8.71
C LYS A 249 16.19 3.58 -9.13
N ALA A 250 16.49 3.70 -10.42
CA ALA A 250 17.83 3.47 -10.96
C ALA A 250 18.80 4.63 -10.67
N GLU A 251 18.26 5.80 -10.29
CA GLU A 251 19.05 6.97 -9.94
C GLU A 251 18.59 7.56 -8.60
N PRO A 252 19.52 8.14 -7.82
CA PRO A 252 19.23 8.73 -6.52
C PRO A 252 18.55 10.10 -6.65
N VAL A 253 17.30 10.11 -7.12
CA VAL A 253 16.59 11.34 -7.48
C VAL A 253 15.27 11.45 -6.72
N HIS A 254 15.05 12.63 -6.13
CA HIS A 254 13.74 13.07 -5.68
C HIS A 254 13.16 14.07 -6.69
N SER A 255 11.99 13.76 -7.26
CA SER A 255 11.48 14.42 -8.48
C SER A 255 10.25 15.29 -8.27
N CYS A 256 9.70 15.35 -7.04
CA CYS A 256 8.53 16.19 -6.77
C CYS A 256 8.98 17.62 -6.50
N ILE A 257 8.70 18.57 -7.42
CA ILE A 257 9.08 19.97 -7.23
C ILE A 257 8.32 20.59 -6.04
N ARG A 258 7.03 20.25 -5.87
CA ARG A 258 6.18 20.70 -4.76
C ARG A 258 6.82 20.38 -3.40
N CYS A 259 7.12 19.11 -3.13
CA CYS A 259 7.73 18.70 -1.86
C CYS A 259 9.16 19.23 -1.70
N SER A 260 9.95 19.26 -2.78
CA SER A 260 11.33 19.79 -2.71
C SER A 260 11.35 21.27 -2.34
N THR A 261 10.42 22.06 -2.89
CA THR A 261 10.26 23.48 -2.54
C THR A 261 9.83 23.66 -1.08
N GLN A 262 8.88 22.85 -0.59
CA GLN A 262 8.48 22.88 0.83
C GLN A 262 9.67 22.57 1.76
N PHE A 263 10.42 21.50 1.47
CA PHE A 263 11.64 21.18 2.23
C PHE A 263 12.65 22.33 2.22
N LEU A 264 12.83 23.00 1.08
CA LEU A 264 13.75 24.13 0.94
C LEU A 264 13.30 25.31 1.81
N MET A 265 12.02 25.67 1.79
CA MET A 265 11.45 26.74 2.61
C MET A 265 11.57 26.45 4.11
N HIS A 266 11.50 25.18 4.51
CA HIS A 266 11.66 24.74 5.90
C HIS A 266 13.11 24.45 6.30
N HIS A 267 14.09 24.79 5.44
CA HIS A 267 15.52 24.58 5.66
C HIS A 267 15.92 23.12 5.93
N ALA A 268 15.10 22.15 5.50
CA ALA A 268 15.48 20.74 5.55
C ALA A 268 16.71 20.51 4.66
N GLN A 269 17.66 19.71 5.15
CA GLN A 269 18.97 19.59 4.51
C GLN A 269 18.99 18.50 3.44
N ARG A 270 18.32 17.37 3.71
CA ARG A 270 18.40 16.17 2.88
C ARG A 270 17.15 15.32 2.95
N ILE A 271 16.93 14.56 1.87
CA ILE A 271 15.96 13.48 1.79
C ILE A 271 16.66 12.21 1.30
N HIS A 272 16.23 11.07 1.80
CA HIS A 272 16.73 9.75 1.46
C HIS A 272 15.70 9.03 0.60
N VAL A 273 16.14 8.49 -0.53
CA VAL A 273 15.30 7.75 -1.49
C VAL A 273 15.89 6.34 -1.74
N PRO A 274 15.06 5.31 -2.00
CA PRO A 274 15.53 3.98 -2.39
C PRO A 274 16.18 4.03 -3.77
N CYS A 275 17.42 3.58 -3.87
CA CYS A 275 18.17 3.45 -5.11
C CYS A 275 19.07 2.22 -5.00
N ASP A 276 18.98 1.28 -5.95
CA ASP A 276 19.82 0.07 -6.02
C ASP A 276 19.99 -0.66 -4.69
N GLY A 277 18.88 -0.92 -3.99
CA GLY A 277 18.88 -1.67 -2.73
C GLY A 277 19.50 -0.91 -1.53
N LYS A 278 19.73 0.40 -1.63
CA LYS A 278 20.22 1.23 -0.51
C LYS A 278 19.48 2.55 -0.42
N TRP A 279 19.64 3.21 0.73
CA TRP A 279 19.21 4.60 0.90
C TRP A 279 20.24 5.51 0.24
N ALA A 280 19.82 6.25 -0.78
CA ALA A 280 20.63 7.31 -1.35
C ALA A 280 20.24 8.66 -0.75
N ARG A 281 21.25 9.39 -0.27
CA ARG A 281 21.09 10.75 0.25
C ARG A 281 21.03 11.75 -0.90
N VAL A 282 19.99 12.57 -0.92
CA VAL A 282 19.78 13.67 -1.87
C VAL A 282 19.71 14.97 -1.10
N LEU A 283 20.56 15.95 -1.43
CA LEU A 283 20.45 17.30 -0.86
C LEU A 283 19.21 17.98 -1.40
N ILE A 284 18.50 18.74 -0.56
CA ILE A 284 17.24 19.39 -0.99
C ILE A 284 17.46 20.35 -2.16
N ARG A 285 18.58 21.08 -2.18
CA ARG A 285 18.94 21.95 -3.32
C ARG A 285 19.07 21.18 -4.64
N ASP A 286 19.62 19.98 -4.59
CA ASP A 286 19.77 19.12 -5.78
C ASP A 286 18.45 18.45 -6.17
N ALA A 287 17.60 18.10 -5.18
CA ALA A 287 16.24 17.65 -5.45
C ALA A 287 15.43 18.71 -6.19
N VAL A 288 15.50 19.98 -5.77
CA VAL A 288 14.84 21.12 -6.46
C VAL A 288 15.37 21.26 -7.89
N ARG A 289 16.70 21.29 -8.07
CA ARG A 289 17.31 21.39 -9.41
C ARG A 289 16.88 20.25 -10.31
N SER A 290 16.91 19.01 -9.81
CA SER A 290 16.50 17.84 -10.59
C SER A 290 15.00 17.87 -10.91
N ALA A 291 14.15 18.25 -9.97
CA ALA A 291 12.71 18.33 -10.18
C ALA A 291 12.34 19.43 -11.20
N LYS A 292 13.06 20.56 -11.20
CA LYS A 292 12.91 21.62 -12.21
C LYS A 292 13.17 21.10 -13.63
N LYS A 293 14.22 20.29 -13.83
CA LYS A 293 14.51 19.70 -15.14
C LYS A 293 13.36 18.84 -15.68
N TYR A 294 12.66 18.09 -14.81
CA TYR A 294 11.47 17.34 -15.23
C TYR A 294 10.30 18.26 -15.58
N ALA A 295 10.04 19.29 -14.78
CA ALA A 295 8.97 20.25 -15.02
C ALA A 295 9.17 21.03 -16.34
N LEU A 296 10.43 21.32 -16.70
CA LEU A 296 10.79 21.99 -17.95
C LEU A 296 10.92 21.04 -19.16
N GLY A 297 10.73 19.73 -18.98
CA GLY A 297 10.91 18.75 -20.06
C GLY A 297 12.37 18.48 -20.46
N GLU A 298 13.35 19.07 -19.76
CA GLU A 298 14.79 18.88 -19.99
C GLU A 298 15.28 17.48 -19.61
N LYS A 299 14.56 16.80 -18.70
CA LYS A 299 14.83 15.41 -18.31
C LYS A 299 13.63 14.51 -18.65
N LYS A 300 13.89 13.44 -19.39
CA LYS A 300 12.87 12.44 -19.76
C LYS A 300 12.38 11.67 -18.53
N VAL A 301 11.07 11.40 -18.49
CA VAL A 301 10.37 10.70 -17.39
C VAL A 301 10.68 9.21 -17.40
#